data_AF-A0A0R0GTJ7-F1
#
_entry.id   AF-A0A0R0GTJ7-F1
#
_cell.length_a   1.000
_cell.length_b   1.000
_cell.length_c   1.000
_cell.angle_alpha   90.00
_cell.angle_beta   90.00
_cell.angle_gamma   90.00
#
_symmetry.space_group_name_H-M   'P 1'
#
loop_
_entity.id
_entity.type
_entity.pdbx_description
1 polymer ?
#
loop_
_entity_poly.entity_id
_entity_poly.type
_entity_poly.pdbx_seq_one_letter_code
_entity_poly.pdbx_strand_id
1 'polypeptide(L)'
;MPSSEESPRLWCQKLGRPKSLLVFVNPFGGKQSAKKIFAEQVKSLLEDAQIQITVQETKHELHAKEVARSLDITKYHGIVCVSGDGILVEVVNGLLQREDWDTAIKMPLGVVPAGNGMAKSLLDSVGDPCEVANAVLAIIRGSKRPLDVATIT
;
A
#
# COMPACT_ATOMS: atom_id res chain seq x y z
N MET A 1 6.75 -35.03 -14.74
CA MET A 1 5.70 -33.99 -14.66
C MET A 1 5.53 -33.63 -13.20
N PRO A 2 5.68 -32.37 -12.76
CA PRO A 2 5.43 -32.02 -11.37
C PRO A 2 3.92 -32.11 -11.10
N SER A 3 3.54 -32.59 -9.92
CA SER A 3 2.16 -32.85 -9.54
C SER A 3 1.34 -31.55 -9.51
N SER A 4 0.06 -31.66 -9.86
CA SER A 4 -0.88 -30.55 -10.11
C SER A 4 -1.09 -29.58 -8.94
N GLU A 5 -0.58 -29.88 -7.75
CA GLU A 5 -0.72 -29.03 -6.55
C GLU A 5 0.50 -28.13 -6.28
N GLU A 6 1.66 -28.40 -6.86
CA GLU A 6 2.86 -27.55 -6.68
C GLU A 6 2.82 -26.25 -7.51
N SER A 7 1.96 -26.20 -8.52
CA SER A 7 1.99 -25.15 -9.54
C SER A 7 1.53 -23.75 -9.06
N PRO A 8 0.46 -23.56 -8.25
CA PRO A 8 0.04 -22.20 -7.89
C PRO A 8 1.00 -21.51 -6.91
N ARG A 9 1.54 -22.27 -5.95
CA ARG A 9 2.42 -21.76 -4.88
C ARG A 9 3.78 -21.33 -5.42
N LEU A 10 4.37 -22.12 -6.32
CA LEU A 10 5.68 -21.83 -6.90
C LEU A 10 5.63 -20.61 -7.83
N TRP A 11 4.54 -20.42 -8.57
CA TRP A 11 4.34 -19.25 -9.43
C TRP A 11 4.13 -17.96 -8.62
N CYS A 12 3.37 -18.02 -7.52
CA CYS A 12 3.21 -16.87 -6.61
C CYS A 12 4.53 -16.45 -5.95
N GLN A 13 5.40 -17.42 -5.63
CA GLN A 13 6.69 -17.17 -4.99
C GLN A 13 7.69 -16.51 -5.94
N LYS A 14 7.62 -16.80 -7.24
CA LYS A 14 8.45 -16.16 -8.28
C LYS A 14 8.08 -14.70 -8.56
N LEU A 15 6.86 -14.28 -8.26
CA LEU A 15 6.38 -12.92 -8.55
C LEU A 15 6.65 -11.91 -7.43
N GLY A 16 7.28 -12.32 -6.32
CA GLY A 16 7.57 -11.40 -5.21
C GLY A 16 6.32 -10.92 -4.48
N ARG A 17 5.24 -11.71 -4.52
CA ARG A 17 3.96 -11.41 -3.86
C ARG A 17 4.15 -11.17 -2.36
N PRO A 18 3.67 -10.04 -1.82
CA PRO A 18 3.80 -9.74 -0.40
C PRO A 18 2.97 -10.71 0.43
N LYS A 19 3.53 -11.17 1.56
CA LYS A 19 2.83 -12.05 2.51
C LYS A 19 2.22 -11.30 3.69
N SER A 20 2.80 -10.16 4.04
CA SER A 20 2.35 -9.30 5.14
C SER A 20 2.38 -7.85 4.69
N LEU A 21 1.29 -7.11 4.93
CA LEU A 21 1.14 -5.70 4.57
C LEU A 21 0.63 -4.90 5.76
N LEU A 22 1.22 -3.72 5.98
CA LEU A 22 0.63 -2.70 6.84
C LEU A 22 -0.27 -1.81 5.97
N VAL A 23 -1.53 -1.63 6.36
CA VAL A 23 -2.48 -0.82 5.62
C VAL A 23 -2.83 0.42 6.44
N PHE A 24 -2.40 1.60 5.98
CA PHE A 24 -2.85 2.87 6.52
C PHE A 24 -4.20 3.24 5.91
N VAL A 25 -5.17 3.59 6.76
CA VAL A 25 -6.51 4.02 6.34
C VAL A 25 -6.80 5.39 6.96
N ASN A 26 -7.09 6.39 6.12
CA ASN A 26 -7.61 7.67 6.63
C ASN A 26 -9.14 7.66 6.65
N PRO A 27 -9.81 7.48 7.80
CA PRO A 27 -11.27 7.50 7.83
C PRO A 27 -11.87 8.85 7.37
N PHE A 28 -11.11 9.95 7.45
CA PHE A 28 -11.52 11.28 6.99
C PHE A 28 -11.11 11.59 5.55
N GLY A 29 -10.28 10.75 4.93
CA GLY A 29 -9.80 10.93 3.56
C GLY A 29 -10.90 10.66 2.53
N GLY A 30 -10.94 11.48 1.47
CA GLY A 30 -11.75 11.24 0.28
C GLY A 30 -13.25 11.11 0.55
N LYS A 31 -13.93 12.24 0.83
CA LYS A 31 -15.39 12.29 1.12
C LYS A 31 -15.84 11.25 2.18
N GLN A 32 -14.98 10.91 3.14
CA GLN A 32 -15.23 9.88 4.18
C GLN A 32 -15.52 8.46 3.61
N SER A 33 -15.13 8.19 2.37
CA SER A 33 -15.39 6.91 1.70
C SER A 33 -14.27 5.90 1.89
N ALA A 34 -13.09 6.31 2.36
CA ALA A 34 -11.92 5.43 2.50
C ALA A 34 -12.15 4.22 3.41
N LYS A 35 -12.85 4.39 4.54
CA LYS A 35 -13.17 3.27 5.44
C LYS A 35 -14.09 2.25 4.77
N LYS A 36 -15.06 2.72 3.99
CA LYS A 36 -15.99 1.87 3.22
C LYS A 36 -15.26 1.14 2.10
N ILE A 37 -14.48 1.85 1.29
CA ILE A 37 -13.67 1.29 0.21
C ILE A 37 -12.69 0.24 0.77
N PHE A 38 -12.03 0.54 1.89
CA PHE A 38 -11.14 -0.40 2.55
C PHE A 38 -11.89 -1.68 2.95
N ALA A 39 -13.00 -1.55 3.66
CA ALA A 39 -13.75 -2.69 4.17
C ALA A 39 -14.38 -3.54 3.05
N GLU A 40 -14.95 -2.91 2.04
CA GLU A 40 -15.73 -3.60 0.99
C GLU A 40 -14.86 -4.16 -0.15
N GLN A 41 -13.75 -3.49 -0.49
CA GLN A 41 -12.95 -3.85 -1.67
C GLN A 41 -11.54 -4.27 -1.30
N VAL A 42 -10.78 -3.41 -0.63
CA VAL A 42 -9.35 -3.64 -0.38
C VAL A 42 -9.13 -4.83 0.53
N LYS A 43 -9.86 -4.88 1.64
CA LYS A 43 -9.72 -5.91 2.67
C LYS A 43 -10.04 -7.29 2.07
N SER A 44 -11.20 -7.42 1.43
CA SER A 44 -11.64 -8.68 0.82
C SER A 44 -10.60 -9.19 -0.19
N LEU A 45 -10.16 -8.35 -1.12
CA LEU A 45 -9.19 -8.74 -2.15
C LEU A 45 -7.84 -9.17 -1.56
N LEU A 46 -7.35 -8.51 -0.50
CA LEU A 46 -6.10 -8.88 0.15
C LEU A 46 -6.23 -10.17 0.97
N GLU A 47 -7.36 -10.38 1.63
CA GLU A 47 -7.66 -11.61 2.40
C GLU A 47 -7.88 -12.81 1.47
N ASP A 48 -8.63 -12.65 0.37
CA ASP A 48 -8.78 -13.64 -0.69
C ASP A 48 -7.43 -13.99 -1.33
N ALA A 49 -6.54 -13.01 -1.36
CA ALA A 49 -5.15 -13.18 -1.76
C ALA A 49 -4.25 -13.82 -0.67
N GLN A 50 -4.79 -14.29 0.46
CA GLN A 50 -4.03 -14.90 1.55
C GLN A 50 -2.87 -14.02 2.05
N ILE A 51 -3.04 -12.69 1.99
CA ILE A 51 -2.07 -11.72 2.48
C ILE A 51 -2.48 -11.32 3.90
N GLN A 52 -1.56 -11.45 4.86
CA GLN A 52 -1.81 -10.96 6.21
C GLN A 52 -1.79 -9.43 6.21
N ILE A 53 -2.85 -8.82 6.73
CA ILE A 53 -3.01 -7.38 6.79
C ILE A 53 -3.06 -6.90 8.23
N THR A 54 -2.25 -5.88 8.56
CA THR A 54 -2.39 -5.10 9.79
C THR A 54 -2.98 -3.75 9.41
N VAL A 55 -4.08 -3.36 10.03
CA VAL A 55 -4.76 -2.09 9.69
C VAL A 55 -4.39 -1.02 10.71
N GLN A 56 -3.91 0.12 10.22
CA GLN A 56 -3.64 1.31 11.01
C GLN A 56 -4.54 2.46 10.56
N GLU A 57 -5.62 2.69 11.30
CA GLU A 57 -6.45 3.88 11.09
C GLU A 57 -5.69 5.13 11.59
N THR A 58 -5.68 6.19 10.77
CA THR A 58 -5.09 7.48 11.16
C THR A 58 -6.06 8.30 12.01
N LYS A 59 -5.55 8.91 13.08
CA LYS A 59 -6.37 9.63 14.06
C LYS A 59 -6.35 11.15 13.92
N HIS A 60 -5.25 11.69 13.42
CA HIS A 60 -5.01 13.12 13.24
C HIS A 60 -3.98 13.32 12.10
N GLU A 61 -3.78 14.57 11.69
CA GLU A 61 -2.73 14.96 10.73
C GLU A 61 -1.35 14.54 11.25
N LEU A 62 -0.47 14.04 10.37
CA LEU A 62 0.86 13.50 10.72
C LEU A 62 0.87 12.20 11.54
N HIS A 63 -0.28 11.62 11.88
CA HIS A 63 -0.30 10.35 12.60
C HIS A 63 0.32 9.20 11.77
N ALA A 64 0.16 9.20 10.44
CA ALA A 64 0.80 8.17 9.62
C ALA A 64 2.33 8.31 9.64
N LYS A 65 2.82 9.55 9.70
CA LYS A 65 4.24 9.86 9.85
C LYS A 65 4.81 9.33 11.18
N GLU A 66 4.10 9.56 12.28
CA GLU A 66 4.51 9.08 13.62
C GLU A 66 4.59 7.55 13.68
N VAL A 67 3.59 6.87 13.12
CA VAL A 67 3.58 5.41 13.07
C VAL A 67 4.67 4.89 12.13
N ALA A 68 4.83 5.47 10.94
CA ALA A 68 5.89 5.06 10.01
C ALA A 68 7.29 5.25 10.60
N ARG A 69 7.51 6.32 11.39
CA ARG A 69 8.77 6.56 12.09
C ARG A 69 9.09 5.49 13.13
N SER A 70 8.09 5.00 13.87
CA SER A 70 8.28 3.98 14.91
C SER A 70 8.04 2.54 14.44
N LEU A 71 7.72 2.35 13.16
CA LEU A 71 7.34 1.06 12.60
C LEU A 71 8.49 0.04 12.64
N ASP A 72 8.21 -1.18 13.05
CA ASP A 72 9.12 -2.30 12.83
C ASP A 72 8.94 -2.83 11.40
N ILE A 73 9.75 -2.30 10.47
CA ILE A 73 9.69 -2.61 9.05
C ILE A 73 9.94 -4.10 8.75
N THR A 74 10.60 -4.84 9.64
CA THR A 74 10.94 -6.26 9.43
C THR A 74 9.72 -7.18 9.45
N LYS A 75 8.60 -6.72 10.02
CA LYS A 75 7.33 -7.46 10.10
C LYS A 75 6.54 -7.45 8.80
N TYR A 76 6.83 -6.51 7.91
CA TYR A 76 6.00 -6.22 6.74
C TYR A 76 6.81 -6.36 5.45
N HIS A 77 6.17 -6.91 4.41
CA HIS A 77 6.74 -6.92 3.06
C HIS A 77 6.42 -5.66 2.26
N GLY A 78 5.53 -4.81 2.78
CA GLY A 78 5.11 -3.57 2.16
C GLY A 78 4.13 -2.78 3.02
N ILE A 79 3.95 -1.51 2.66
CA ILE A 79 2.97 -0.61 3.25
C ILE A 79 1.97 -0.22 2.16
N VAL A 80 0.68 -0.26 2.46
CA VAL A 80 -0.40 0.17 1.58
C VAL A 80 -1.08 1.39 2.18
N CYS A 81 -1.19 2.46 1.39
CA CYS A 81 -1.87 3.69 1.78
C CYS A 81 -3.24 3.74 1.10
N VAL A 82 -4.32 3.60 1.88
CA VAL A 82 -5.70 3.75 1.41
C VAL A 82 -6.18 5.15 1.77
N SER A 83 -5.92 6.11 0.88
CA SER A 83 -6.22 7.52 1.10
C SER A 83 -6.13 8.35 -0.18
N GLY A 84 -6.17 9.68 -0.05
CA GLY A 84 -5.61 10.60 -1.04
C GLY A 84 -4.09 10.71 -0.91
N ASP A 85 -3.49 11.72 -1.55
CA ASP A 85 -2.04 11.88 -1.67
C ASP A 85 -1.33 12.17 -0.32
N GLY A 86 -2.05 12.73 0.67
CA GLY A 86 -1.48 13.18 1.94
C GLY A 86 -0.87 12.07 2.81
N ILE A 87 -1.53 10.91 2.93
CA ILE A 87 -0.99 9.80 3.74
C ILE A 87 0.31 9.28 3.16
N LEU A 88 0.43 9.18 1.83
CA LEU A 88 1.67 8.70 1.22
C LEU A 88 2.84 9.61 1.60
N VAL A 89 2.64 10.92 1.52
CA VAL A 89 3.65 11.92 1.90
C VAL A 89 3.99 11.80 3.38
N GLU A 90 3.00 11.62 4.26
CA GLU A 90 3.25 11.40 5.69
C GLU A 90 4.09 10.14 5.93
N VAL A 91 3.74 9.01 5.30
CA VAL A 91 4.47 7.74 5.44
C VAL A 91 5.90 7.87 4.95
N VAL A 92 6.12 8.44 3.75
CA VAL A 92 7.45 8.65 3.19
C VAL A 92 8.29 9.54 4.12
N ASN A 93 7.72 10.66 4.58
CA ASN A 93 8.42 11.53 5.54
C ASN A 93 8.70 10.83 6.87
N GLY A 94 7.82 9.93 7.31
CA GLY A 94 8.03 9.15 8.53
C GLY A 94 9.18 8.15 8.37
N LEU A 95 9.27 7.48 7.23
CA LEU A 95 10.37 6.55 6.90
C LEU A 95 11.71 7.27 6.76
N LEU A 96 11.72 8.46 6.16
CA LEU A 96 12.93 9.28 5.99
C LEU A 96 13.47 9.87 7.31
N GLN A 97 12.64 9.94 8.36
CA GLN A 97 13.04 10.44 9.68
C GLN A 97 13.60 9.36 10.62
N ARG A 98 13.78 8.12 10.12
CA ARG A 98 14.32 7.02 10.91
C ARG A 98 15.84 6.98 10.87
N GLU A 99 16.45 6.33 11.87
CA GLU A 99 17.90 6.07 11.85
C GLU A 99 18.29 5.12 10.71
N ASP A 100 17.46 4.12 10.42
CA ASP A 100 17.61 3.12 9.34
C ASP A 100 16.89 3.54 8.04
N TRP A 101 16.78 4.85 7.78
CA TRP A 101 16.00 5.38 6.65
C TRP A 101 16.40 4.80 5.29
N ASP A 102 17.69 4.51 5.08
CA ASP A 102 18.23 3.98 3.82
C ASP A 102 17.70 2.58 3.49
N THR A 103 17.31 1.83 4.53
CA THR A 103 16.68 0.52 4.42
C THR A 103 15.16 0.67 4.44
N ALA A 104 14.63 1.54 5.31
CA ALA A 104 13.21 1.79 5.44
C ALA A 104 12.57 2.34 4.15
N ILE A 105 13.25 3.23 3.43
CA ILE A 105 12.73 3.82 2.17
C ILE A 105 12.65 2.81 1.01
N LYS A 106 13.38 1.68 1.11
CA LYS A 106 13.30 0.57 0.13
C LYS A 106 12.07 -0.30 0.34
N MET A 107 11.31 -0.09 1.41
CA MET A 107 10.05 -0.77 1.67
C MET A 107 9.07 -0.49 0.52
N PRO A 108 8.50 -1.52 -0.13
CA PRO A 108 7.48 -1.33 -1.16
C PRO A 108 6.28 -0.55 -0.63
N LEU A 109 5.91 0.54 -1.32
CA LEU A 109 4.73 1.33 -1.03
C LEU A 109 3.66 1.08 -2.10
N GLY A 110 2.46 0.73 -1.67
CA GLY A 110 1.26 0.63 -2.50
C GLY A 110 0.31 1.78 -2.20
N VAL A 111 -0.34 2.30 -3.23
CA VAL A 111 -1.34 3.38 -3.08
C VAL A 111 -2.66 2.88 -3.60
N VAL A 112 -3.69 2.99 -2.79
CA VAL A 112 -5.08 2.75 -3.19
C VAL A 112 -5.83 4.08 -3.09
N PRO A 113 -6.27 4.65 -4.23
CA PRO A 113 -6.98 5.92 -4.23
C PRO A 113 -8.35 5.75 -3.56
N ALA A 114 -8.57 6.49 -2.48
CA ALA A 114 -9.84 6.50 -1.75
C ALA A 114 -10.69 7.77 -2.01
N GLY A 115 -10.44 8.47 -3.13
CA GLY A 115 -11.12 9.71 -3.49
C GLY A 115 -10.69 10.27 -4.85
N ASN A 116 -11.00 11.55 -5.10
CA ASN A 116 -10.76 12.24 -6.37
C ASN A 116 -9.38 12.95 -6.44
N GLY A 117 -8.36 12.40 -5.77
CA GLY A 117 -7.02 13.02 -5.67
C GLY A 117 -6.11 12.79 -6.88
N MET A 118 -4.88 13.30 -6.85
CA MET A 118 -3.90 13.19 -7.94
C MET A 118 -3.57 11.72 -8.28
N ALA A 119 -3.61 10.83 -7.28
CA ALA A 119 -3.53 9.38 -7.50
C ALA A 119 -4.51 8.86 -8.57
N LYS A 120 -5.73 9.44 -8.67
CA LYS A 120 -6.69 9.08 -9.71
C LYS A 120 -6.23 9.54 -11.10
N SER A 121 -5.63 10.73 -11.21
CA SER A 121 -5.11 11.27 -12.48
C SER A 121 -3.88 10.52 -13.01
N LEU A 122 -2.99 10.07 -12.10
CA LEU A 122 -1.84 9.24 -12.48
C LEU A 122 -2.26 7.84 -12.97
N LEU A 123 -3.40 7.33 -12.46
CA LEU A 123 -3.95 6.03 -12.86
C LEU A 123 -4.85 6.14 -14.11
N ASP A 124 -5.60 7.22 -14.29
CA ASP A 124 -6.47 7.46 -15.47
C ASP A 124 -5.66 7.61 -16.78
N SER A 125 -4.37 7.96 -16.70
CA SER A 125 -3.48 8.06 -17.87
C SER A 125 -3.29 6.71 -18.59
N VAL A 126 -3.78 5.61 -18.02
CA VAL A 126 -3.68 4.24 -18.58
C VAL A 126 -4.98 3.81 -19.29
N GLY A 127 -6.03 4.62 -19.32
CA GLY A 127 -7.24 4.36 -20.11
C GLY A 127 -8.15 3.24 -19.58
N ASP A 128 -7.93 2.77 -18.36
CA ASP A 128 -8.79 1.81 -17.67
C ASP A 128 -9.48 2.54 -16.50
N PRO A 129 -10.83 2.54 -16.38
CA PRO A 129 -11.52 3.25 -15.31
C PRO A 129 -10.95 2.81 -13.98
N CYS A 130 -10.39 3.78 -13.25
CA CYS A 130 -9.62 3.60 -12.02
C CYS A 130 -10.46 2.95 -10.90
N GLU A 131 -10.63 1.64 -10.97
CA GLU A 131 -11.21 0.83 -9.91
C GLU A 131 -10.13 0.48 -8.91
N VAL A 132 -10.41 0.73 -7.64
CA VAL A 132 -9.63 0.30 -6.47
C VAL A 132 -9.13 -1.13 -6.63
N ALA A 133 -9.92 -2.01 -7.27
CA ALA A 133 -9.54 -3.37 -7.61
C ALA A 133 -8.23 -3.48 -8.41
N ASN A 134 -7.98 -2.62 -9.40
CA ASN A 134 -6.76 -2.65 -10.20
C ASN A 134 -5.52 -2.27 -9.37
N ALA A 135 -5.66 -1.25 -8.52
CA ALA A 135 -4.59 -0.86 -7.59
C ALA A 135 -4.26 -1.99 -6.61
N VAL A 136 -5.29 -2.63 -6.05
CA VAL A 136 -5.13 -3.76 -5.13
C VAL A 136 -4.54 -4.97 -5.85
N LEU A 137 -4.96 -5.25 -7.09
CA LEU A 137 -4.42 -6.34 -7.89
C LEU A 137 -2.93 -6.13 -8.22
N ALA A 138 -2.52 -4.88 -8.50
CA ALA A 138 -1.11 -4.55 -8.70
C ALA A 138 -0.27 -4.80 -7.43
N ILE A 139 -0.81 -4.44 -6.26
CA ILE A 139 -0.20 -4.72 -4.95
C ILE A 139 -0.08 -6.23 -4.73
N ILE A 140 -1.14 -7.00 -5.00
CA ILE A 140 -1.15 -8.46 -4.86
C ILE A 140 -0.13 -9.12 -5.79
N ARG A 141 0.01 -8.61 -7.02
CA ARG A 141 1.00 -9.11 -7.98
C ARG A 141 2.45 -8.84 -7.56
N GLY A 142 2.70 -7.94 -6.62
CA GLY A 142 4.05 -7.65 -6.10
C GLY A 142 4.98 -6.97 -7.10
N SER A 143 4.45 -6.42 -8.20
CA SER A 143 5.25 -5.71 -9.20
C SER A 143 5.69 -4.35 -8.66
N LYS A 144 6.99 -4.17 -8.45
CA LYS A 144 7.59 -2.96 -7.88
C LYS A 144 8.15 -2.08 -9.00
N ARG A 145 7.99 -0.77 -8.87
CA ARG A 145 8.68 0.22 -9.71
C ARG A 145 9.47 1.16 -8.79
N PRO A 146 10.74 1.47 -9.10
CA PRO A 146 11.46 2.51 -8.39
C PRO A 146 10.75 3.85 -8.61
N LEU A 147 10.68 4.67 -7.57
CA LEU A 147 10.12 6.01 -7.61
C LEU A 147 11.15 6.96 -7.01
N ASP A 148 11.40 8.07 -7.69
CA ASP A 148 12.26 9.12 -7.17
C ASP A 148 11.53 9.92 -6.10
N VAL A 149 12.22 10.21 -4.99
CA VAL A 149 11.70 11.05 -3.91
C VAL A 149 12.53 12.33 -3.88
N ALA A 150 11.87 13.48 -3.99
CA ALA A 150 12.50 14.78 -3.86
C ALA A 150 12.31 15.31 -2.43
N THR A 151 13.41 15.71 -1.79
CA THR A 151 13.38 16.41 -0.51
C THR A 151 13.39 17.91 -0.76
N ILE A 152 12.37 18.61 -0.26
CA ILE A 152 12.32 20.07 -0.25
C ILE A 152 12.60 20.49 1.19
N THR A 153 13.65 21.30 1.36
CA THR A 153 14.14 21.77 2.68
C THR A 153 13.93 23.28 2.79
#